data_AF-A0A5B7C6E5-F1
#
_entry.id   AF-A0A5B7C6E5-F1
#
_cell.length_a   1.000
_cell.length_b   1.000
_cell.length_c   1.000
_cell.angle_alpha   90.00
_cell.angle_beta   90.00
_cell.angle_gamma   90.00
#
_symmetry.space_group_name_H-M   'P 1'
#
loop_
_entity.id
_entity.type
_entity.pdbx_description
1 polymer ?
#
loop_
_entity_poly.entity_id
_entity_poly.type
_entity_poly.pdbx_seq_one_letter_code
_entity_poly.pdbx_strand_id
1 'polypeptide(L)'
;RIHALILTNGSHQNLLLSTKLVTLACSLSPTMDYARKLFDLMPERDVFLWNILIRGYADLGPCQEAIVLYRTMHQSGLLPDNYSFPFVVRSCAVLSALREGKEVHCNIIKNGFDLDVFVQSSLITMYSQN
;
A
#
# COMPACT_ATOMS: atom_id res chain seq x y z
N ARG A 1 20.78 -8.44 14.43
CA ARG A 1 21.31 -9.78 14.07
C ARG A 1 20.36 -10.93 14.47
N ILE A 2 19.57 -10.81 15.55
CA ILE A 2 18.60 -11.83 15.95
C ILE A 2 17.35 -11.87 15.02
N HIS A 3 16.92 -10.72 14.49
CA HIS A 3 15.76 -10.63 13.57
C HIS A 3 15.92 -11.44 12.26
N ALA A 4 17.14 -11.58 11.74
CA ALA A 4 17.39 -12.30 10.49
C ALA A 4 17.31 -13.83 10.65
N LEU A 5 17.50 -14.35 11.87
CA LEU A 5 17.52 -15.79 12.15
C LEU A 5 16.12 -16.38 12.37
N ILE A 6 15.16 -15.53 12.77
CA ILE A 6 13.75 -15.92 12.99
C ILE A 6 13.02 -16.06 11.64
N LEU A 7 13.42 -15.29 10.63
CA LEU A 7 12.81 -15.29 9.30
C LEU A 7 13.09 -16.56 8.47
N THR A 8 14.15 -17.33 8.80
CA THR A 8 14.60 -18.45 7.96
C THR A 8 14.02 -19.82 8.35
N ASN A 9 13.23 -19.95 9.42
CA ASN A 9 12.68 -21.25 9.83
C ASN A 9 11.24 -21.17 10.35
N GLY A 10 10.29 -21.77 9.60
CA GLY A 10 9.02 -22.30 10.13
C GLY A 10 7.73 -21.53 9.80
N SER A 11 7.03 -21.99 8.76
CA SER A 11 5.57 -22.07 8.54
C SER A 11 4.62 -21.09 9.29
N HIS A 12 3.87 -20.29 8.52
CA HIS A 12 2.67 -19.46 8.82
C HIS A 12 2.64 -18.54 10.07
N GLN A 13 3.14 -18.96 11.23
CA GLN A 13 3.23 -18.12 12.43
C GLN A 13 4.18 -16.94 12.22
N ASN A 14 5.22 -17.13 11.40
CA ASN A 14 6.14 -16.08 11.01
C ASN A 14 5.49 -15.00 10.13
N LEU A 15 4.55 -15.35 9.25
CA LEU A 15 3.83 -14.36 8.43
C LEU A 15 2.94 -13.47 9.32
N LEU A 16 2.16 -14.06 10.23
CA LEU A 16 1.30 -13.30 11.14
C LEU A 16 2.09 -12.40 12.10
N LEU A 17 3.24 -12.88 12.61
CA LEU A 17 4.15 -12.08 13.43
C LEU A 17 4.80 -10.95 12.63
N SER A 18 5.29 -11.23 11.43
CA SER A 18 5.91 -10.23 10.56
C SER A 18 4.90 -9.18 10.13
N THR A 19 3.67 -9.58 9.81
CA THR A 19 2.55 -8.69 9.54
C THR A 19 2.23 -7.79 10.74
N LYS A 20 2.15 -8.35 11.95
CA LYS A 20 1.97 -7.54 13.18
C LYS A 20 3.13 -6.57 13.41
N LEU A 21 4.36 -6.98 13.13
CA LEU A 21 5.55 -6.13 13.28
C LEU A 21 5.54 -4.98 12.25
N VAL A 22 5.17 -5.22 11.00
CA VAL A 22 5.04 -4.17 9.98
C VAL A 22 3.92 -3.20 10.36
N THR A 23 2.75 -3.69 10.78
CA THR A 23 1.65 -2.83 11.28
C THR A 23 2.09 -1.97 12.46
N LEU A 24 2.80 -2.57 13.43
CA LEU A 24 3.31 -1.86 14.60
C LEU A 24 4.40 -0.84 14.21
N ALA A 25 5.26 -1.18 13.26
CA ALA A 25 6.28 -0.27 12.75
C ALA A 25 5.66 0.95 12.05
N CYS A 26 4.61 0.76 11.26
CA CYS A 26 3.88 1.86 10.62
C CYS A 26 3.15 2.77 11.62
N SER A 27 2.71 2.25 12.78
CA SER A 27 1.95 3.02 13.76
C SER A 27 2.79 3.68 14.85
N LEU A 28 3.98 3.13 15.16
CA LEU A 28 4.86 3.65 16.22
C LEU A 28 6.06 4.44 15.70
N SER A 29 6.39 4.34 14.41
CA SER A 29 7.51 5.08 13.83
C SER A 29 7.01 6.38 13.19
N PRO A 30 7.71 7.52 13.38
CA PRO A 30 7.40 8.76 12.66
C PRO A 30 7.75 8.69 11.16
N THR A 31 8.47 7.65 10.73
CA THR A 31 8.90 7.44 9.34
C THR A 31 8.62 6.01 8.87
N MET A 32 8.50 5.84 7.56
CA MET A 32 8.25 4.52 6.94
C MET A 32 9.49 3.65 6.77
N ASP A 33 10.69 4.17 7.06
CA ASP A 33 11.98 3.50 6.80
C ASP A 33 12.09 2.11 7.44
N TYR A 34 11.66 2.00 8.70
CA TYR A 34 11.75 0.72 9.42
C TYR A 34 10.74 -0.29 8.90
N ALA A 35 9.49 0.14 8.66
CA ALA A 35 8.44 -0.69 8.07
C ALA A 35 8.83 -1.19 6.67
N ARG A 36 9.43 -0.31 5.84
CA ARG A 36 9.95 -0.67 4.52
C ARG A 36 11.03 -1.74 4.60
N LYS A 37 12.03 -1.56 5.48
CA LYS A 37 13.11 -2.53 5.67
C LYS A 37 12.58 -3.89 6.11
N LEU A 38 11.60 -3.93 7.03
CA LEU A 38 10.98 -5.18 7.44
C LEU A 38 10.26 -5.86 6.27
N PHE A 39 9.45 -5.12 5.53
CA PHE A 39 8.76 -5.64 4.36
C PHE A 39 9.71 -6.13 3.25
N ASP A 40 10.86 -5.48 3.05
CA ASP A 40 11.89 -5.92 2.11
C ASP A 40 12.52 -7.25 2.48
N LEU A 41 12.63 -7.54 3.77
CA LEU A 41 13.18 -8.79 4.27
C LEU A 41 12.18 -9.96 4.23
N MET A 42 10.89 -9.70 4.00
CA MET A 42 9.87 -10.74 3.95
C MET A 42 9.88 -11.46 2.58
N PRO A 43 10.05 -12.79 2.53
CA PRO A 43 10.02 -13.52 1.27
C PRO A 43 8.61 -13.57 0.65
N GLU A 44 7.59 -13.69 1.49
CA GLU A 44 6.17 -13.71 1.09
C GLU A 44 5.46 -12.47 1.62
N ARG A 45 4.68 -11.82 0.75
CA ARG A 45 3.93 -10.60 1.04
C ARG A 45 2.52 -10.77 0.51
N ASP A 46 1.54 -10.76 1.40
CA ASP A 46 0.13 -10.80 1.02
C ASP A 46 -0.40 -9.39 0.74
N VAL A 47 -1.61 -9.33 0.15
CA VAL A 47 -2.31 -8.07 -0.18
C VAL A 47 -2.42 -7.14 1.03
N PHE A 48 -2.59 -7.71 2.23
CA PHE A 48 -2.72 -6.95 3.46
C PHE A 48 -1.44 -6.16 3.80
N LEU A 49 -0.26 -6.78 3.68
CA LEU A 49 1.02 -6.10 3.88
C LEU A 49 1.26 -4.96 2.88
N TRP A 50 0.89 -5.17 1.62
CA TRP A 50 0.94 -4.11 0.60
C TRP A 50 0.04 -2.94 0.98
N ASN A 51 -1.20 -3.21 1.39
CA ASN A 51 -2.17 -2.20 1.80
C ASN A 51 -1.67 -1.37 2.98
N ILE A 52 -1.02 -1.99 3.97
CA ILE A 52 -0.43 -1.28 5.11
C ILE A 52 0.63 -0.29 4.65
N LEU A 53 1.55 -0.70 3.78
CA LEU A 53 2.62 0.18 3.30
C LEU A 53 2.11 1.28 2.39
N ILE A 54 1.20 0.97 1.47
CA ILE A 54 0.58 1.95 0.58
C ILE A 54 -0.12 3.02 1.44
N ARG A 55 -0.92 2.61 2.43
CA ARG A 55 -1.55 3.54 3.38
C ARG A 55 -0.51 4.37 4.13
N GLY A 56 0.50 3.72 4.72
CA GLY A 56 1.51 4.39 5.52
C GLY A 56 2.28 5.47 4.74
N TYR A 57 2.70 5.17 3.51
CA TYR A 57 3.34 6.17 2.64
C TYR A 57 2.38 7.24 2.15
N ALA A 58 1.11 6.93 1.95
CA ALA A 58 0.13 7.94 1.62
C ALA A 58 -0.09 8.88 2.83
N ASP A 59 -0.13 8.37 4.07
CA ASP A 59 -0.43 9.14 5.29
C ASP A 59 0.77 9.95 5.79
N LEU A 60 1.97 9.34 5.85
CA LEU A 60 3.19 9.97 6.38
C LEU A 60 4.10 10.56 5.29
N GLY A 61 3.88 10.17 4.04
CA GLY A 61 4.77 10.53 2.94
C GLY A 61 6.03 9.66 2.87
N PRO A 62 6.78 9.77 1.75
CA PRO A 62 6.41 10.48 0.52
C PRO A 62 5.29 9.75 -0.26
N CYS A 63 4.26 10.49 -0.70
CA CYS A 63 3.12 9.94 -1.46
C CYS A 63 3.52 9.22 -2.75
N GLN A 64 4.68 9.57 -3.34
CA GLN A 64 5.18 8.94 -4.55
C GLN A 64 5.44 7.44 -4.34
N GLU A 65 5.90 7.06 -3.14
CA GLU A 65 6.16 5.65 -2.80
C GLU A 65 4.88 4.82 -2.73
N ALA A 66 3.74 5.43 -2.35
CA ALA A 66 2.46 4.72 -2.39
C ALA A 66 2.07 4.32 -3.84
N ILE A 67 2.34 5.19 -4.81
CA ILE A 67 2.09 4.90 -6.24
C ILE A 67 3.08 3.84 -6.76
N VAL A 68 4.35 3.92 -6.37
CA VAL A 68 5.37 2.91 -6.73
C VAL A 68 4.98 1.54 -6.18
N LEU A 69 4.65 1.45 -4.89
CA LEU A 69 4.21 0.22 -4.24
C LEU A 69 2.97 -0.40 -4.90
N TYR A 70 1.97 0.43 -5.23
CA TYR A 70 0.79 -0.03 -5.97
C TYR A 70 1.15 -0.65 -7.32
N ARG A 71 2.07 -0.03 -8.08
CA ARG A 71 2.55 -0.60 -9.36
C ARG A 71 3.32 -1.90 -9.14
N THR A 72 4.17 -1.98 -8.12
CA THR A 72 4.93 -3.20 -7.80
C THR A 72 4.02 -4.34 -7.33
N MET A 73 2.98 -4.04 -6.55
CA MET A 73 1.96 -5.01 -6.15
C MET A 73 1.31 -5.65 -7.39
N HIS A 74 0.91 -4.83 -8.36
CA HIS A 74 0.32 -5.30 -9.61
C HIS A 74 1.32 -6.11 -10.46
N GLN A 75 2.59 -5.70 -10.53
CA GLN A 75 3.65 -6.45 -11.22
C GLN A 75 3.95 -7.80 -10.55
N SER A 76 3.69 -7.92 -9.25
CA SER A 76 3.83 -9.15 -8.49
C SER A 76 2.63 -10.10 -8.66
N GLY A 77 1.67 -9.77 -9.52
CA GLY A 77 0.47 -10.56 -9.78
C GLY A 77 -0.61 -10.45 -8.71
N LEU A 78 -0.46 -9.53 -7.75
CA LEU A 78 -1.47 -9.28 -6.71
C LEU A 78 -2.44 -8.19 -7.17
N LEU A 79 -3.72 -8.40 -6.90
CA LEU A 79 -4.79 -7.46 -7.26
C LEU A 79 -5.01 -6.45 -6.12
N PRO A 80 -4.97 -5.14 -6.41
CA PRO A 80 -5.40 -4.11 -5.48
C PRO A 80 -6.90 -4.24 -5.14
N ASP A 81 -7.27 -3.80 -3.95
CA ASP A 81 -8.65 -3.86 -3.44
C ASP A 81 -9.14 -2.49 -2.93
N ASN A 82 -10.33 -2.45 -2.35
CA ASN A 82 -10.90 -1.22 -1.77
C ASN A 82 -10.11 -0.67 -0.56
N TYR A 83 -9.13 -1.41 -0.03
CA TYR A 83 -8.20 -0.92 0.97
C TYR A 83 -6.90 -0.37 0.36
N SER A 84 -6.58 -0.69 -0.90
CA SER A 84 -5.48 -0.07 -1.65
C SER A 84 -5.93 1.24 -2.32
N PHE A 85 -7.03 1.17 -3.08
CA PHE A 85 -7.40 2.22 -4.04
C PHE A 85 -7.53 3.63 -3.44
N PRO A 86 -8.21 3.84 -2.29
CA PRO A 86 -8.38 5.19 -1.75
C PRO A 86 -7.05 5.89 -1.46
N PHE A 87 -6.04 5.16 -1.00
CA PHE A 87 -4.73 5.71 -0.63
C PHE A 87 -3.89 6.05 -1.85
N VAL A 88 -3.95 5.22 -2.89
CA VAL A 88 -3.25 5.48 -4.15
C VAL A 88 -3.86 6.67 -4.88
N VAL A 89 -5.20 6.72 -4.96
CA VAL A 89 -5.93 7.85 -5.56
C VAL A 89 -5.64 9.15 -4.80
N ARG A 90 -5.68 9.12 -3.47
CA ARG A 90 -5.31 10.27 -2.64
C ARG A 90 -3.86 10.71 -2.87
N SER A 91 -2.94 9.77 -3.00
CA SER A 91 -1.53 10.07 -3.31
C SER A 91 -1.39 10.73 -4.68
N CYS A 92 -2.16 10.31 -5.68
CA CYS A 92 -2.21 10.99 -6.98
C CYS A 92 -2.74 12.42 -6.86
N ALA A 93 -3.77 12.64 -6.02
CA ALA A 93 -4.31 13.97 -5.76
C ALA A 93 -3.26 14.90 -5.16
N VAL A 94 -2.58 14.47 -4.09
CA VAL A 94 -1.54 15.24 -3.39
C VAL A 94 -0.38 15.63 -4.31
N LEU A 95 -0.03 14.76 -5.26
CA LEU A 95 1.08 14.99 -6.19
C LEU A 95 0.66 15.69 -7.49
N SER A 96 -0.61 16.06 -7.64
CA SER A 96 -1.19 16.52 -8.91
C SER A 96 -0.88 15.59 -10.09
N ALA A 97 -0.85 14.27 -9.84
CA ALA A 97 -0.49 13.23 -10.79
C ALA A 97 -1.74 12.73 -11.55
N LEU A 98 -2.35 13.59 -12.36
CA LEU A 98 -3.62 13.30 -13.06
C LEU A 98 -3.52 12.08 -13.99
N ARG A 99 -2.37 11.85 -14.63
CA ARG A 99 -2.19 10.69 -15.53
C ARG A 99 -2.29 9.39 -14.75
N GLU A 100 -1.49 9.26 -13.69
CA GLU A 100 -1.50 8.15 -12.74
C GLU A 100 -2.90 7.97 -12.13
N GLY A 101 -3.56 9.06 -11.73
CA GLY A 101 -4.92 9.02 -11.18
C GLY A 101 -5.93 8.41 -12.15
N LYS A 102 -5.86 8.76 -13.45
CA LYS A 102 -6.72 8.16 -14.50
C LYS A 102 -6.41 6.68 -14.72
N GLU A 103 -5.14 6.27 -14.70
CA GLU A 103 -4.74 4.87 -14.78
C GLU A 103 -5.35 4.04 -13.62
N VAL A 104 -5.26 4.57 -12.40
CA VAL A 104 -5.82 3.95 -11.19
C VAL A 104 -7.34 3.89 -11.27
N HIS A 105 -8.01 4.95 -11.72
CA HIS A 105 -9.47 4.97 -11.91
C HIS A 105 -9.95 3.92 -12.93
N CYS A 106 -9.25 3.76 -14.05
CA CYS A 106 -9.54 2.68 -14.99
C CYS A 106 -9.42 1.30 -14.32
N ASN A 107 -8.44 1.12 -13.43
CA ASN A 107 -8.28 -0.15 -12.72
C ASN A 107 -9.40 -0.39 -11.68
N ILE A 108 -9.84 0.66 -11.00
CA ILE A 108 -10.99 0.61 -10.06
C ILE A 108 -12.23 0.06 -10.78
N ILE A 109 -12.56 0.60 -11.95
CA ILE A 109 -13.72 0.17 -12.74
C ILE A 109 -13.56 -1.29 -13.18
N LYS A 110 -12.38 -1.65 -13.70
CA LYS A 110 -12.10 -3.02 -14.17
C LYS A 110 -12.21 -4.08 -13.07
N ASN A 111 -11.96 -3.72 -11.82
CA ASN A 111 -12.04 -4.62 -10.67
C ASN A 111 -13.37 -4.50 -9.90
N GLY A 112 -14.33 -3.70 -10.38
CA GLY A 112 -15.68 -3.59 -9.80
C GLY A 112 -15.74 -2.80 -8.48
N PHE A 113 -14.82 -1.88 -8.25
CA PHE A 113 -14.77 -1.03 -7.05
C PHE A 113 -15.29 0.39 -7.30
N ASP A 114 -15.88 0.67 -8.46
CA ASP A 114 -16.40 1.98 -8.85
C ASP A 114 -17.61 2.44 -8.02
N LEU A 115 -18.28 1.52 -7.33
CA LEU A 115 -19.39 1.80 -6.41
C LEU A 115 -18.98 1.80 -4.92
N ASP A 116 -17.70 1.56 -4.60
CA ASP A 116 -17.23 1.64 -3.22
C ASP A 116 -17.18 3.11 -2.76
N VAL A 117 -17.87 3.42 -1.65
CA VAL A 117 -18.07 4.80 -1.17
C VAL A 117 -16.74 5.48 -0.83
N PHE A 118 -15.77 4.74 -0.26
CA PHE A 118 -14.47 5.30 0.08
C PHE A 118 -13.64 5.56 -1.17
N VAL A 119 -13.71 4.66 -2.15
CA VAL A 119 -13.05 4.84 -3.45
C VAL A 119 -13.64 6.03 -4.20
N GLN A 120 -14.96 6.15 -4.28
CA GLN A 120 -15.64 7.29 -4.93
C GLN A 120 -15.26 8.63 -4.30
N SER A 121 -15.28 8.72 -2.96
CA SER A 121 -14.88 9.93 -2.24
C SER A 121 -13.44 10.35 -2.56
N SER A 122 -12.53 9.38 -2.64
CA SER A 122 -11.15 9.64 -3.03
C SER A 122 -11.01 10.12 -4.48
N LEU A 123 -11.80 9.56 -5.41
CA LEU A 123 -11.80 9.95 -6.82
C LEU A 123 -12.32 11.38 -7.03
N ILE A 124 -13.41 11.75 -6.35
CA ILE A 124 -13.95 13.12 -6.36
C ILE A 124 -12.88 14.10 -5.88
N THR A 125 -12.20 13.77 -4.77
CA THR A 125 -11.12 14.59 -4.24
C THR A 125 -9.99 14.74 -5.27
N MET A 126 -9.58 13.65 -5.92
CA MET A 126 -8.51 13.69 -6.92
C MET A 126 -8.86 14.55 -8.14
N TYR A 127 -10.04 14.39 -8.71
CA TYR A 127 -10.48 15.17 -9.88
C TYR A 127 -10.83 16.63 -9.57
N SER A 128 -11.12 16.98 -8.31
CA SER A 128 -11.36 18.37 -7.93
C SER A 128 -10.07 19.17 -7.72
N GLN A 129 -8.94 18.49 -7.52
CA GLN A 129 -7.63 19.10 -7.22
C GLN A 129 -6.64 19.05 -8.41
N ASN A 130 -7.03 18.44 -9.53
CA ASN A 130 -6.23 18.27 -10.75
C ASN A 130 -6.96 18.83 -11.97
#